data_AF-A0A512AJZ6-F1
#
_entry.id   AF-A0A512AJZ6-F1
#
_cell.length_a   1.000
_cell.length_b   1.000
_cell.length_c   1.000
_cell.angle_alpha   90.00
_cell.angle_beta   90.00
_cell.angle_gamma   90.00
#
_symmetry.space_group_name_H-M   'P 1'
#
loop_
_entity.id
_entity.type
_entity.pdbx_description
1 polymer ?
#
loop_
_entity_poly.entity_id
_entity_poly.type
_entity_poly.pdbx_seq_one_letter_code
_entity_poly.pdbx_strand_id
1 'polypeptide(L)' 'MDIAEDDPALSRAQRRALRRIYNGRTVPILAGGREFLTFREARVWLVTLPAGERDAACAEMIAQAK' A
#
# COMPACT_ATOMS: atom_id res chain seq x y z
N MET A 1 -9.50 14.82 9.21
CA MET A 1 -9.12 13.39 9.31
C MET A 1 -7.64 13.29 9.04
N ASP A 2 -6.83 13.50 10.09
CA ASP A 2 -5.39 13.29 10.06
C ASP A 2 -5.13 11.79 10.06
N ILE A 3 -4.77 11.25 8.90
CA ILE A 3 -4.36 9.86 8.78
C ILE A 3 -2.94 9.79 9.35
N ALA A 4 -2.86 9.64 10.68
CA ALA A 4 -1.64 9.53 11.44
C ALA A 4 -0.61 8.67 10.71
N GLU A 5 0.63 9.15 10.59
CA GLU A 5 1.70 8.40 9.93
C GLU A 5 2.02 7.06 10.63
N ASP A 6 1.47 6.83 11.83
CA ASP A 6 1.58 5.63 12.65
C ASP A 6 0.32 4.79 12.70
N ASP A 7 -0.23 4.45 11.53
CA ASP A 7 -1.25 3.41 11.47
C ASP A 7 -0.62 2.05 11.86
N PRO A 8 -1.04 1.41 12.99
CA PRO A 8 -0.50 0.11 13.42
C PRO A 8 -0.86 -1.00 12.43
N ALA A 9 -1.77 -0.72 11.50
CA ALA A 9 -2.19 -1.65 10.47
C ALA A 9 -1.06 -2.06 9.50
N LEU A 10 -0.11 -1.18 9.22
CA LEU A 10 1.02 -1.45 8.34
C LEU A 10 2.33 -1.33 9.12
N SER A 11 3.17 -2.36 9.00
CA SER A 11 4.52 -2.32 9.56
C SER A 11 5.35 -1.19 8.93
N ARG A 12 6.34 -0.71 9.68
CA ARG A 12 7.27 0.34 9.20
C ARG A 12 7.99 -0.07 7.91
N ALA A 13 8.32 -1.36 7.77
CA ALA A 13 8.96 -1.92 6.58
C ALA A 13 8.03 -1.86 5.36
N GLN A 14 6.78 -2.31 5.50
CA GLN A 14 5.76 -2.22 4.44
C GLN A 14 5.52 -0.77 4.01
N ARG A 15 5.36 0.16 4.97
CA ARG A 15 5.19 1.59 4.66
C ARG A 15 6.36 2.15 3.85
N ARG A 16 7.61 1.86 4.27
CA ARG A 16 8.81 2.34 3.57
C ARG A 16 8.92 1.77 2.16
N ALA A 17 8.63 0.48 1.98
CA ALA A 17 8.65 -0.16 0.67
C ALA A 17 7.61 0.46 -0.26
N LEU A 18 6.35 0.53 0.17
CA LEU A 18 5.27 1.12 -0.61
C LEU A 18 5.54 2.60 -0.95
N ARG A 19 5.99 3.40 0.01
CA ARG A 19 6.31 4.81 -0.23
C ARG A 19 7.41 4.97 -1.28
N ARG A 20 8.43 4.08 -1.31
CA ARG A 20 9.47 4.07 -2.35
C ARG A 20 8.91 3.67 -3.72
N ILE A 21 8.00 2.71 -3.76
CA ILE A 21 7.36 2.22 -4.98
C ILE A 21 6.50 3.30 -5.64
N TYR A 22 5.71 4.02 -4.84
CA TYR A 22 4.80 5.05 -5.33
C TYR A 22 5.48 6.41 -5.55
N ASN A 23 6.62 6.69 -4.91
CA ASN A 23 7.35 7.93 -5.11
C ASN A 23 7.93 8.00 -6.53
N GLY A 24 7.27 8.77 -7.40
CA GLY A 24 7.66 8.96 -8.80
C GLY A 24 7.04 7.98 -9.79
N ARG A 25 6.08 7.14 -9.34
CA ARG A 25 5.40 6.20 -10.23
C ARG A 25 4.33 6.91 -11.05
N THR A 26 4.30 6.62 -12.35
CA THR A 26 3.28 7.12 -13.30
C THR A 26 2.33 6.02 -13.79
N VAL A 27 2.63 4.76 -13.47
CA VAL A 27 1.81 3.58 -13.80
C VAL A 27 1.16 3.05 -12.53
N PRO A 28 -0.17 2.83 -12.51
CA PRO A 28 -0.83 2.31 -11.33
C PRO A 28 -0.37 0.88 -10.98
N ILE A 29 -0.47 0.54 -9.70
CA ILE A 29 -0.30 -0.82 -9.16
C ILE A 29 -1.68 -1.39 -8.93
N LEU A 30 -1.88 -2.62 -9.39
CA LEU A 30 -3.13 -3.33 -9.32
C LEU A 30 -3.06 -4.31 -8.14
N ALA A 31 -3.95 -4.15 -7.16
CA ALA A 31 -4.04 -5.03 -6.00
C ALA A 31 -5.51 -5.23 -5.63
N GLY A 32 -5.90 -6.49 -5.40
CA GLY A 32 -7.29 -6.82 -5.09
C GLY A 32 -8.31 -6.28 -6.12
N GLY A 33 -7.93 -6.23 -7.39
CA GLY A 33 -8.77 -5.71 -8.48
C GLY A 33 -8.92 -4.19 -8.53
N ARG A 34 -8.15 -3.44 -7.74
CA ARG A 34 -8.13 -1.97 -7.74
C ARG A 34 -6.78 -1.44 -8.17
N GLU A 35 -6.80 -0.34 -8.91
CA GLU A 35 -5.61 0.39 -9.34
C GLU A 35 -5.29 1.50 -8.36
N PHE A 36 -4.01 1.60 -8.00
CA PHE A 36 -3.48 2.61 -7.09
C PHE A 36 -2.32 3.33 -7.76
N LEU A 37 -2.40 4.65 -7.84
CA LEU A 37 -1.31 5.46 -8.38
C LEU A 37 -0.48 6.10 -7.25
N THR A 38 -1.09 6.32 -6.09
CA THR A 38 -0.43 6.97 -4.96
C THR A 38 -0.36 6.09 -3.72
N PHE A 39 0.70 6.30 -2.93
CA PHE A 39 0.85 5.65 -1.63
C PHE A 39 -0.34 5.93 -0.70
N ARG A 40 -0.91 7.14 -0.77
CA ARG A 40 -2.02 7.53 0.08
C ARG A 40 -3.27 6.69 -0.21
N GLU A 41 -3.62 6.50 -1.47
CA GLU A 41 -4.76 5.68 -1.89
C GLU A 41 -4.56 4.21 -1.51
N ALA A 42 -3.38 3.67 -1.82
CA ALA A 42 -3.03 2.30 -1.47
C ALA A 42 -3.10 2.09 0.05
N ARG A 43 -2.54 3.01 0.85
CA ARG A 43 -2.59 2.94 2.32
C ARG A 43 -4.02 2.94 2.83
N VAL A 44 -4.86 3.89 2.38
CA VAL A 44 -6.26 3.99 2.82
C VAL A 44 -7.02 2.71 2.53
N TRP A 45 -6.78 2.08 1.39
CA TRP A 45 -7.41 0.80 1.07
C TRP A 45 -6.85 -0.35 1.92
N LEU A 46 -5.54 -0.48 2.05
CA LEU A 46 -4.89 -1.55 2.83
C LEU A 46 -5.36 -1.58 4.29
N VAL A 47 -5.60 -0.43 4.91
CA VAL A 47 -6.04 -0.36 6.31
C VAL A 47 -7.50 -0.79 6.49
N THR A 48 -8.31 -0.76 5.42
CA THR A 48 -9.69 -1.30 5.44
C THR A 48 -9.74 -2.82 5.36
N LEU A 49 -8.64 -3.47 4.93
CA LEU A 49 -8.58 -4.92 4.80
C LEU A 49 -8.31 -5.60 6.15
N PRO A 50 -8.80 -6.84 6.33
CA PRO A 50 -8.35 -7.74 7.39
C PRO A 50 -6.83 -7.97 7.33
N ALA A 51 -6.19 -8.28 8.46
CA ALA A 51 -4.73 -8.42 8.54
C ALA A 51 -4.16 -9.43 7.52
N GLY A 52 -4.81 -10.59 7.34
CA GLY A 52 -4.35 -11.60 6.38
C GLY A 52 -4.42 -11.14 4.92
N GLU A 53 -5.49 -10.44 4.54
CA GLU A 53 -5.64 -9.90 3.18
C GLU A 53 -4.71 -8.70 2.94
N ARG A 54 -4.49 -7.89 3.97
CA ARG A 54 -3.59 -6.74 3.92
C ARG A 54 -2.15 -7.16 3.62
N ASP A 55 -1.66 -8.19 4.30
CA ASP A 55 -0.30 -8.67 4.08
C ASP A 55 -0.12 -9.26 2.67
N ALA A 56 -1.11 -10.01 2.19
CA ALA A 56 -1.14 -10.54 0.83
C ALA A 56 -1.15 -9.41 -0.22
N ALA A 57 -2.02 -8.42 -0.06
CA ALA A 57 -2.11 -7.27 -0.95
C ALA A 57 -0.84 -6.40 -0.93
N CYS A 58 -0.23 -6.22 0.25
CA CYS A 58 1.07 -5.55 0.37
C CYS A 58 2.16 -6.30 -0.40
N ALA A 59 2.20 -7.63 -0.30
CA ALA A 59 3.17 -8.45 -1.03
C ALA A 59 2.95 -8.38 -2.54
N GLU A 60 1.69 -8.40 -3.01
CA GLU A 60 1.32 -8.22 -4.40
C GLU A 60 1.81 -6.88 -4.95
N MET A 61 1.52 -5.78 -4.24
CA MET A 61 1.99 -4.43 -4.62
C MET A 61 3.52 -4.35 -4.71
N ILE A 62 4.23 -4.99 -3.79
CA ILE A 62 5.70 -5.02 -3.78
C ILE A 62 6.24 -5.87 -4.95
N ALA A 63 5.59 -6.99 -5.25
CA ALA A 63 5.99 -7.87 -6.35
C ALA A 63 5.80 -7.20 -7.72
N GLN A 64 4.69 -6.49 -7.92
CA GLN A 64 4.39 -5.77 -9.17
C GLN A 64 5.25 -4.51 -9.37
N ALA A 65 5.91 -4.05 -8.32
CA ALA A 65 6.80 -2.89 -8.40
C ALA A 65 8.23 -3.22 -8.83
N LYS A 66 8.57 -4.51 -8.95
CA LYS A 66 9.81 -4.97 -9.61
C LYS A 66 9.69 -4.84 -11.12
#